data_AF-A0A1W9SN57-F1
#
_entry.id   AF-A0A1W9SN57-F1
#
_cell.length_a   1.000
_cell.length_b   1.000
_cell.length_c   1.000
_cell.angle_alpha   90.00
_cell.angle_beta   90.00
_cell.angle_gamma   90.00
#
_symmetry.space_group_name_H-M   'P 1'
#
loop_
_entity.id
_entity.type
_entity.pdbx_description
1 polymer ?
#
loop_
_entity_poly.entity_id
_entity_poly.type
_entity_poly.pdbx_seq_one_letter_code
_entity_poly.pdbx_strand_id
1 'polypeptide(L)'
;MKNILIYIKNIFFDKNSIVFDKCFIIKNIKIMKLIKEIVSVRLILGFGLVLSLTLILAIVGISKTKKISNLATIMYKHPMKVIKIAKNIKASVFAIQSYMNKAGIANYIVEINALKSTIKEYEKDVYYSFERISKITKDSLQLSRVSDSYENWSRLNAELIDLFKERDREKALKLYKKEVEVEARTFNKEISLLIYNSKKDAEIYIKKAKSNEKSMITTTSILLSIIFISGILFVFYIIRKLSKTEEELKMRGELELWKKNLLY
;
A
#
# COMPACT_ATOMS: atom_id res chain seq x y z
N MET A 1 48.09 -22.64 -10.40
CA MET A 1 48.73 -22.18 -9.15
C MET A 1 50.02 -22.91 -8.75
N LYS A 2 50.21 -24.21 -9.07
CA LYS A 2 51.46 -24.93 -8.72
C LYS A 2 52.73 -24.49 -9.48
N ASN A 3 52.61 -24.00 -10.72
CA ASN A 3 53.79 -23.68 -11.54
C ASN A 3 54.48 -22.35 -11.18
N ILE A 4 53.78 -21.41 -10.54
CA ILE A 4 54.37 -20.13 -10.08
C ILE A 4 55.27 -20.34 -8.85
N LEU A 5 54.93 -21.31 -8.00
CA LEU A 5 55.71 -21.65 -6.81
C LEU A 5 57.05 -22.35 -7.13
N ILE A 6 57.14 -23.05 -8.26
CA ILE A 6 58.39 -23.70 -8.69
C ILE A 6 59.38 -22.66 -9.23
N TYR A 7 58.88 -21.63 -9.93
CA TYR A 7 59.74 -20.57 -10.47
C TYR A 7 60.39 -19.70 -9.38
N ILE A 8 59.71 -19.54 -8.24
CA ILE A 8 60.24 -18.79 -7.09
C ILE A 8 61.33 -19.58 -6.34
N LYS A 9 61.29 -20.92 -6.37
CA LYS A 9 62.22 -21.76 -5.61
C LYS A 9 63.62 -21.85 -6.24
N ASN A 10 63.74 -21.76 -7.57
CA ASN A 10 65.02 -21.88 -8.27
C ASN A 10 65.85 -20.59 -8.34
N ILE A 11 65.28 -19.43 -7.99
CA ILE A 11 66.02 -18.15 -7.97
C ILE A 11 66.74 -17.90 -6.62
N PHE A 12 66.45 -18.70 -5.59
CA PHE A 12 66.81 -18.40 -4.19
C PHE A 12 68.05 -19.12 -3.61
N PHE A 13 68.77 -19.95 -4.38
CA PHE A 13 69.93 -20.69 -3.87
C PHE A 13 71.21 -20.37 -4.66
N ASP A 14 71.71 -19.14 -4.53
CA ASP A 14 73.12 -18.82 -4.76
C ASP A 14 73.66 -18.06 -3.52
N LYS A 15 74.75 -18.57 -2.94
CA LYS A 15 75.09 -18.44 -1.51
C LYS A 15 75.90 -17.18 -1.15
N ASN A 16 76.13 -16.28 -2.10
CA ASN A 16 76.94 -15.06 -1.90
C ASN A 16 76.15 -13.72 -2.00
N SER A 17 74.82 -13.73 -1.97
CA SER A 17 73.97 -12.51 -2.10
C SER A 17 73.26 -12.06 -0.81
N ILE A 18 73.59 -12.66 0.34
CA ILE A 18 72.76 -12.65 1.57
C ILE A 18 72.53 -11.26 2.18
N VAL A 19 73.37 -10.26 1.91
CA VAL A 19 73.17 -8.88 2.41
C VAL A 19 72.20 -8.08 1.53
N PHE A 20 72.09 -8.40 0.24
CA PHE A 20 71.18 -7.71 -0.70
C PHE A 20 69.72 -8.18 -0.59
N ASP A 21 69.48 -9.33 0.05
CA ASP A 21 68.17 -9.99 0.07
C ASP A 21 67.21 -9.38 1.11
N LYS A 22 67.71 -8.91 2.26
CA LYS A 22 66.86 -8.30 3.31
C LYS A 22 66.18 -7.00 2.84
N CYS A 23 66.88 -6.17 2.07
CA CYS A 23 66.32 -4.90 1.58
C CYS A 23 65.23 -5.15 0.52
N PHE A 24 65.39 -6.17 -0.33
CA PHE A 24 64.41 -6.55 -1.34
C PHE A 24 63.15 -7.20 -0.73
N ILE A 25 63.31 -8.09 0.25
CA ILE A 25 62.20 -8.74 0.96
C ILE A 25 61.36 -7.72 1.76
N ILE A 26 62.01 -6.78 2.48
CA ILE A 26 61.30 -5.76 3.26
C ILE A 26 60.53 -4.78 2.35
N LYS A 27 61.09 -4.42 1.19
CA LYS A 27 60.43 -3.54 0.19
C LYS A 27 59.20 -4.22 -0.43
N ASN A 28 59.27 -5.51 -0.76
CA ASN A 28 58.14 -6.29 -1.28
C ASN A 28 57.00 -6.46 -0.25
N ILE A 29 57.31 -6.70 1.03
CA ILE A 29 56.29 -6.80 2.10
C ILE A 29 55.56 -5.46 2.27
N LYS A 30 56.27 -4.32 2.16
CA LYS A 30 55.69 -2.97 2.28
C LYS A 30 54.76 -2.64 1.09
N ILE A 31 55.15 -3.03 -0.13
CA ILE A 31 54.32 -2.88 -1.35
C ILE A 31 53.05 -3.74 -1.24
N MET A 32 53.17 -4.98 -0.78
CA MET A 32 52.02 -5.89 -0.64
C MET A 32 51.02 -5.41 0.43
N LYS A 33 51.52 -4.78 1.52
CA LYS A 33 50.68 -4.17 2.56
C LYS A 33 49.93 -2.93 2.04
N LEU A 34 50.59 -2.09 1.24
CA LEU A 34 49.98 -0.91 0.61
C LEU A 34 48.88 -1.29 -0.41
N ILE A 35 49.11 -2.32 -1.23
CA ILE A 35 48.11 -2.82 -2.18
C ILE A 35 46.88 -3.35 -1.44
N LYS A 36 47.08 -4.09 -0.34
CA LYS A 36 45.98 -4.62 0.49
C LYS A 36 45.12 -3.50 1.09
N GLU A 37 45.73 -2.46 1.66
CA GLU A 37 45.00 -1.32 2.22
C GLU A 37 44.20 -0.55 1.15
N ILE A 38 44.80 -0.30 -0.02
CA ILE A 38 44.13 0.41 -1.12
C ILE A 38 42.94 -0.39 -1.66
N VAL A 39 43.08 -1.71 -1.82
CA VAL A 39 41.99 -2.58 -2.29
C VAL A 39 40.88 -2.66 -1.25
N SER A 40 41.21 -2.81 0.04
CA SER A 40 40.21 -2.86 1.12
C SER A 40 39.39 -1.58 1.23
N VAL A 41 40.01 -0.40 1.20
CA VAL A 41 39.27 0.89 1.28
C VAL A 41 38.31 1.05 0.10
N ARG A 42 38.74 0.67 -1.11
CA ARG A 42 37.88 0.74 -2.31
C ARG A 42 36.70 -0.22 -2.21
N LEU A 43 36.92 -1.44 -1.75
CA LEU A 43 35.86 -2.44 -1.56
C LEU A 43 34.82 -1.97 -0.53
N ILE A 44 35.28 -1.38 0.58
CA ILE A 44 34.41 -0.81 1.60
C ILE A 44 33.58 0.35 1.04
N LEU A 45 34.17 1.24 0.23
CA LEU A 45 33.44 2.34 -0.40
C LEU A 45 32.37 1.86 -1.38
N GLY A 46 32.70 0.89 -2.23
CA GLY A 46 31.73 0.31 -3.18
C GLY A 46 30.59 -0.40 -2.48
N PHE A 47 30.93 -1.23 -1.50
CA PHE A 47 29.93 -1.93 -0.70
C PHE A 47 29.07 -0.95 0.10
N GLY A 48 29.68 0.07 0.70
CA GLY A 48 28.98 1.14 1.44
C GLY A 48 28.02 1.92 0.55
N LEU A 49 28.40 2.24 -0.69
CA LEU A 49 27.52 2.91 -1.65
C LEU A 49 26.28 2.05 -1.97
N VAL A 50 26.49 0.78 -2.30
CA VAL A 50 25.39 -0.16 -2.62
C VAL A 50 24.46 -0.33 -1.41
N LEU A 51 25.03 -0.47 -0.21
CA LEU A 51 24.27 -0.62 1.03
C LEU A 51 23.46 0.65 1.34
N SER A 52 24.04 1.84 1.15
CA SER A 52 23.33 3.11 1.28
C SER A 52 22.18 3.25 0.28
N LEU A 53 22.40 2.93 -1.00
CA LEU A 53 21.34 2.99 -2.01
C LEU A 53 20.21 1.98 -1.74
N THR A 54 20.56 0.79 -1.25
CA THR A 54 19.60 -0.25 -0.86
C THR A 54 18.76 0.21 0.34
N LEU A 55 19.38 0.89 1.30
CA LEU A 55 18.68 1.46 2.45
C LEU A 55 17.68 2.55 2.01
N ILE A 56 18.08 3.44 1.10
CA ILE A 56 17.20 4.46 0.52
C ILE A 56 16.02 3.78 -0.20
N LEU A 57 16.28 2.75 -1.00
CA LEU A 57 15.26 1.98 -1.70
C LEU A 57 14.25 1.37 -0.70
N ALA A 58 14.73 0.78 0.39
CA ALA A 58 13.88 0.21 1.43
C ALA A 58 13.00 1.29 2.10
N ILE A 59 13.56 2.45 2.45
CA ILE A 59 12.82 3.56 3.06
C ILE A 59 11.73 4.08 2.12
N VAL A 60 12.05 4.27 0.83
CA VAL A 60 11.09 4.71 -0.19
C VAL A 60 9.99 3.67 -0.38
N GLY A 61 10.35 2.38 -0.48
CA GLY A 61 9.41 1.27 -0.61
C GLY A 61 8.41 1.24 0.54
N ILE A 62 8.90 1.21 1.79
CA ILE A 62 8.06 1.23 3.00
C ILE A 62 7.13 2.45 3.00
N SER A 63 7.64 3.63 2.63
CA SER A 63 6.86 4.87 2.62
C SER A 63 5.72 4.83 1.59
N LYS A 64 5.98 4.30 0.39
CA LYS A 64 4.97 4.18 -0.67
C LYS A 64 3.93 3.11 -0.33
N THR A 65 4.35 1.96 0.19
CA THR A 65 3.46 0.89 0.65
C THR A 65 2.56 1.36 1.80
N LYS A 66 3.10 2.10 2.78
CA LYS A 66 2.29 2.72 3.84
C LYS A 66 1.22 3.67 3.29
N LYS A 67 1.54 4.47 2.27
CA LYS A 67 0.56 5.36 1.63
C LYS A 67 -0.58 4.58 0.97
N ILE A 68 -0.27 3.51 0.23
CA ILE A 68 -1.28 2.64 -0.40
C ILE A 68 -2.15 1.97 0.67
N SER A 69 -1.52 1.39 1.71
CA SER A 69 -2.22 0.77 2.82
C SER A 69 -3.15 1.74 3.56
N ASN A 70 -2.72 2.99 3.76
CA ASN A 70 -3.54 4.01 4.39
C ASN A 70 -4.75 4.39 3.53
N LEU A 71 -4.57 4.55 2.21
CA LEU A 71 -5.67 4.81 1.29
C LEU A 71 -6.70 3.67 1.28
N ALA A 72 -6.24 2.42 1.26
CA ALA A 72 -7.11 1.24 1.35
C ALA A 72 -7.86 1.21 2.69
N THR A 73 -7.16 1.52 3.79
CA THR A 73 -7.75 1.59 5.14
C THR A 73 -8.84 2.65 5.21
N ILE A 74 -8.59 3.86 4.71
CA ILE A 74 -9.56 4.96 4.71
C ILE A 74 -10.78 4.59 3.85
N MET A 75 -10.55 4.05 2.65
CA MET A 75 -11.63 3.59 1.78
C MET A 75 -12.52 2.52 2.45
N TYR A 76 -11.91 1.53 3.10
CA TYR A 76 -12.64 0.45 3.75
C TYR A 76 -13.39 0.93 4.99
N LYS A 77 -12.73 1.73 5.85
CA LYS A 77 -13.30 2.19 7.13
C LYS A 77 -14.37 3.26 6.96
N HIS A 78 -14.33 4.05 5.87
CA HIS A 78 -15.30 5.14 5.63
C HIS A 78 -16.29 4.80 4.51
N PRO A 79 -16.04 5.11 3.21
CA PRO A 79 -17.10 5.03 2.20
C PRO A 79 -17.66 3.62 2.02
N MET A 80 -16.83 2.56 2.08
CA MET A 80 -17.35 1.19 1.98
C MET A 80 -18.23 0.79 3.16
N LYS A 81 -17.89 1.25 4.37
CA LYS A 81 -18.67 0.99 5.57
C LYS A 81 -20.01 1.74 5.53
N VAL A 82 -20.00 2.99 5.05
CA VAL A 82 -21.23 3.78 4.80
C VAL A 82 -22.11 3.08 3.78
N ILE A 83 -21.56 2.63 2.64
CA ILE A 83 -22.31 1.86 1.62
C ILE A 83 -22.95 0.61 2.22
N LYS A 84 -22.19 -0.15 3.01
CA LYS A 84 -22.68 -1.38 3.63
C LYS A 84 -23.85 -1.10 4.56
N ILE A 85 -23.71 -0.12 5.45
CA ILE A 85 -24.76 0.22 6.42
C ILE A 85 -25.98 0.81 5.70
N ALA A 86 -25.80 1.71 4.73
CA ALA A 86 -26.88 2.29 3.95
C ALA A 86 -27.68 1.23 3.17
N LYS A 87 -26.99 0.20 2.63
CA LYS A 87 -27.66 -0.96 2.03
C LYS A 87 -28.47 -1.77 3.04
N ASN A 88 -27.96 -1.94 4.26
CA ASN A 88 -28.70 -2.63 5.33
C ASN A 88 -29.96 -1.85 5.75
N ILE A 89 -29.87 -0.52 5.87
CA ILE A 89 -31.02 0.36 6.11
C ILE A 89 -32.05 0.14 4.99
N LYS A 90 -31.63 0.26 3.74
CA LYS A 90 -32.50 0.05 2.57
C LYS A 90 -33.16 -1.33 2.58
N ALA A 91 -32.41 -2.39 2.88
CA ALA A 91 -32.94 -3.75 2.95
C ALA A 91 -33.98 -3.92 4.08
N SER A 92 -33.73 -3.34 5.24
CA SER A 92 -34.65 -3.39 6.39
C SER A 92 -35.95 -2.63 6.09
N VAL A 93 -35.86 -1.46 5.44
CA VAL A 93 -37.04 -0.71 4.98
C VAL A 93 -37.85 -1.50 3.94
N PHE A 94 -37.19 -2.18 3.00
CA PHE A 94 -37.91 -3.07 2.07
C PHE A 94 -38.58 -4.25 2.77
N ALA A 95 -37.95 -4.82 3.81
CA ALA A 95 -38.57 -5.85 4.62
C ALA A 95 -39.84 -5.31 5.30
N ILE A 96 -39.77 -4.13 5.93
CA ILE A 96 -40.94 -3.47 6.53
C ILE A 96 -42.05 -3.27 5.47
N GLN A 97 -41.72 -2.74 4.29
CA GLN A 97 -42.69 -2.58 3.18
C GLN A 97 -43.36 -3.91 2.81
N SER A 98 -42.59 -5.00 2.72
CA SER A 98 -43.14 -6.33 2.44
C SER A 98 -44.10 -6.80 3.52
N TYR A 99 -43.75 -6.62 4.80
CA TYR A 99 -44.63 -6.99 5.91
C TYR A 99 -45.86 -6.08 6.03
N MET A 100 -45.74 -4.79 5.69
CA MET A 100 -46.88 -3.88 5.59
C MET A 100 -47.86 -4.32 4.50
N ASN A 101 -47.38 -4.76 3.34
CA ASN A 101 -48.23 -5.31 2.29
C ASN A 101 -48.95 -6.59 2.75
N LYS A 102 -48.27 -7.46 3.50
CA LYS A 102 -48.89 -8.64 4.12
C LYS A 102 -49.97 -8.25 5.13
N ALA A 103 -49.74 -7.19 5.91
CA ALA A 103 -50.72 -6.70 6.89
C ALA A 103 -51.97 -6.15 6.20
N GLY A 104 -51.82 -5.49 5.04
CA GLY A 104 -52.96 -4.97 4.27
C GLY A 104 -53.88 -6.03 3.67
N ILE A 105 -53.40 -7.27 3.49
CA ILE A 105 -54.19 -8.41 3.00
C ILE A 105 -54.57 -9.42 4.10
N ALA A 106 -54.11 -9.21 5.33
CA ALA A 106 -54.40 -10.10 6.44
C ALA A 106 -55.89 -10.10 6.78
N ASN A 107 -56.42 -11.28 7.11
CA ASN A 107 -57.86 -11.45 7.37
C ASN A 107 -58.21 -11.32 8.86
N TYR A 108 -57.21 -11.48 9.74
CA TYR A 108 -57.42 -11.52 11.18
C TYR A 108 -56.54 -10.50 11.91
N ILE A 109 -57.09 -9.88 12.95
CA ILE A 109 -56.38 -8.88 13.77
C ILE A 109 -55.14 -9.49 14.44
N VAL A 110 -55.21 -10.78 14.79
CA VAL A 110 -54.08 -11.53 15.37
C VAL A 110 -52.89 -11.58 14.40
N GLU A 111 -53.13 -11.80 13.11
CA GLU A 111 -52.10 -11.79 12.07
C GLU A 111 -51.49 -10.39 11.92
N ILE A 112 -52.31 -9.34 11.89
CA ILE A 112 -51.85 -7.95 11.80
C ILE A 112 -50.96 -7.60 13.01
N ASN A 113 -51.33 -8.03 14.22
CA ASN A 113 -50.54 -7.79 15.42
C ASN A 113 -49.21 -8.56 15.41
N ALA A 114 -49.19 -9.80 14.91
CA ALA A 114 -47.95 -10.55 14.72
C ALA A 114 -47.01 -9.85 13.72
N LEU A 115 -47.54 -9.42 12.58
CA LEU A 115 -46.80 -8.65 11.57
C LEU A 115 -46.29 -7.31 12.13
N LYS A 116 -47.10 -6.61 12.94
CA LYS A 116 -46.68 -5.38 13.64
C LYS A 116 -45.47 -5.63 14.55
N SER A 117 -45.39 -6.78 15.20
CA SER A 117 -44.23 -7.14 16.02
C SER A 117 -42.97 -7.32 15.15
N THR A 118 -43.08 -8.04 14.03
CA THR A 118 -41.95 -8.21 13.09
C THR A 118 -41.51 -6.88 12.48
N ILE A 119 -42.45 -5.99 12.12
CA ILE A 119 -42.13 -4.65 11.63
C ILE A 119 -41.29 -3.87 12.64
N LYS A 120 -41.67 -3.90 13.93
CA LYS A 120 -40.92 -3.24 15.01
C LYS A 120 -39.49 -3.75 15.16
N GLU A 121 -39.22 -5.03 14.87
CA GLU A 121 -37.87 -5.56 14.90
C GLU A 121 -37.01 -4.95 13.78
N TYR A 122 -37.53 -4.87 12.56
CA TYR A 122 -36.82 -4.20 11.46
C TYR A 122 -36.68 -2.69 11.68
N GLU A 123 -37.66 -2.02 12.31
CA GLU A 123 -37.53 -0.61 12.69
C GLU A 123 -36.34 -0.41 13.64
N LYS A 124 -36.18 -1.27 14.66
CA LYS A 124 -35.00 -1.25 15.55
C LYS A 124 -33.70 -1.42 14.77
N ASP A 125 -33.66 -2.33 13.80
CA ASP A 125 -32.47 -2.54 12.95
C ASP A 125 -32.15 -1.31 12.09
N VAL A 126 -33.18 -0.60 11.60
CA VAL A 126 -33.02 0.67 10.88
C VAL A 126 -32.42 1.73 11.79
N TYR A 127 -33.00 1.96 12.97
CA TYR A 127 -32.49 2.95 13.93
C TYR A 127 -31.07 2.64 14.39
N TYR A 128 -30.77 1.37 14.70
CA TYR A 128 -29.42 0.94 15.05
C TYR A 128 -28.43 1.20 13.89
N SER A 129 -28.86 0.98 12.65
CA SER A 129 -28.04 1.27 11.48
C SER A 129 -27.81 2.78 11.28
N PHE A 130 -28.82 3.62 11.54
CA PHE A 130 -28.68 5.08 11.54
C PHE A 130 -27.69 5.56 12.62
N GLU A 131 -27.75 4.99 13.82
CA GLU A 131 -26.78 5.31 14.88
C GLU A 131 -25.35 4.96 14.43
N ARG A 132 -25.15 3.80 13.80
CA ARG A 132 -23.83 3.37 13.35
C ARG A 132 -23.28 4.22 12.21
N ILE A 133 -24.11 4.56 11.23
CA ILE A 133 -23.66 5.35 10.08
C ILE A 133 -23.35 6.80 10.48
N SER A 134 -24.06 7.36 11.47
CA SER A 134 -23.79 8.70 12.02
C SER A 134 -22.36 8.85 12.58
N LYS A 135 -21.83 7.78 13.18
CA LYS A 135 -20.46 7.75 13.75
C LYS A 135 -19.35 7.67 12.70
N ILE A 136 -19.69 7.45 11.42
CA ILE A 136 -18.72 7.11 10.36
C ILE A 136 -18.80 8.10 9.20
N THR A 137 -20.01 8.57 8.88
CA THR A 137 -20.22 9.49 7.77
C THR A 137 -19.62 10.85 8.07
N LYS A 138 -19.07 11.50 7.04
CA LYS A 138 -18.69 12.92 7.09
C LYS A 138 -19.81 13.83 6.61
N ASP A 139 -20.77 13.26 5.89
CA ASP A 139 -21.91 13.98 5.30
C ASP A 139 -23.12 13.82 6.22
N SER A 140 -23.15 14.66 7.27
CA SER A 140 -24.26 14.69 8.23
C SER A 140 -25.56 15.20 7.61
N LEU A 141 -25.45 16.09 6.61
CA LEU A 141 -26.61 16.70 5.96
C LEU A 141 -27.35 15.70 5.07
N GLN A 142 -26.63 14.93 4.24
CA GLN A 142 -27.25 13.86 3.46
C GLN A 142 -27.82 12.77 4.37
N LEU A 143 -27.16 12.46 5.49
CA LEU A 143 -27.69 11.50 6.45
C LEU A 143 -29.00 11.99 7.11
N SER A 144 -29.08 13.27 7.49
CA SER A 144 -30.30 13.88 8.03
C SER A 144 -31.46 13.70 7.06
N ARG A 145 -31.29 14.06 5.78
CA ARG A 145 -32.36 13.90 4.76
C ARG A 145 -32.88 12.48 4.65
N VAL A 146 -32.00 11.49 4.76
CA VAL A 146 -32.39 10.07 4.74
C VAL A 146 -33.15 9.70 6.01
N SER A 147 -32.69 10.18 7.17
CA SER A 147 -33.36 9.97 8.46
C SER A 147 -34.74 10.60 8.48
N ASP A 148 -34.84 11.87 8.10
CA ASP A 148 -36.09 12.65 8.09
C ASP A 148 -37.12 12.01 7.14
N SER A 149 -36.69 11.58 5.95
CA SER A 149 -37.58 10.89 5.02
C SER A 149 -38.01 9.51 5.53
N TYR A 150 -37.13 8.79 6.24
CA TYR A 150 -37.51 7.54 6.90
C TYR A 150 -38.52 7.77 8.02
N GLU A 151 -38.31 8.77 8.87
CA GLU A 151 -39.23 9.10 9.98
C GLU A 151 -40.62 9.48 9.48
N ASN A 152 -40.69 10.32 8.45
CA ASN A 152 -41.95 10.67 7.79
C ASN A 152 -42.66 9.44 7.24
N TRP A 153 -41.93 8.60 6.51
CA TRP A 153 -42.45 7.35 5.98
C TRP A 153 -42.91 6.40 7.09
N SER A 154 -42.13 6.24 8.17
CA SER A 154 -42.42 5.35 9.29
C SER A 154 -43.68 5.79 10.04
N ARG A 155 -43.85 7.10 10.26
CA ARG A 155 -45.06 7.67 10.88
C ARG A 155 -46.32 7.34 10.08
N LEU A 156 -46.28 7.54 8.76
CA LEU A 156 -47.42 7.22 7.89
C LEU A 156 -47.73 5.71 7.86
N ASN A 157 -46.72 4.84 7.98
CA ASN A 157 -46.95 3.39 8.09
C ASN A 157 -47.59 2.99 9.43
N ALA A 158 -47.28 3.70 10.52
CA ALA A 158 -47.97 3.50 11.78
C ALA A 158 -49.46 3.88 11.67
N GLU A 159 -49.78 4.98 10.99
CA GLU A 159 -51.18 5.35 10.72
C GLU A 159 -51.86 4.30 9.81
N LEU A 160 -51.16 3.81 8.80
CA LEU A 160 -51.66 2.79 7.88
C LEU A 160 -51.96 1.45 8.57
N ILE A 161 -51.14 1.04 9.55
CA ILE A 161 -51.36 -0.23 10.27
C ILE A 161 -52.61 -0.16 11.15
N ASP A 162 -52.94 1.01 11.68
CA ASP A 162 -54.12 1.18 12.51
C ASP A 162 -55.38 1.18 11.62
N LEU A 163 -55.35 1.77 10.43
CA LEU A 163 -56.42 1.63 9.42
C LEU A 163 -56.63 0.17 8.99
N PHE A 164 -55.57 -0.63 8.88
CA PHE A 164 -55.69 -2.06 8.60
C PHE A 164 -56.42 -2.81 9.72
N LYS A 165 -56.20 -2.44 10.99
CA LYS A 165 -56.91 -3.04 12.14
C LYS A 165 -58.39 -2.66 12.15
N GLU A 166 -58.70 -1.42 11.79
CA GLU A 166 -60.07 -0.90 11.66
C GLU A 166 -60.81 -1.46 10.43
N ARG A 167 -60.09 -2.16 9.53
CA ARG A 167 -60.59 -2.67 8.24
C ARG A 167 -61.09 -1.57 7.30
N ASP A 168 -60.69 -0.32 7.52
CA ASP A 168 -61.03 0.80 6.65
C ASP A 168 -60.13 0.81 5.40
N ARG A 169 -60.45 -0.09 4.46
CA ARG A 169 -59.65 -0.31 3.24
C ARG A 169 -59.63 0.91 2.33
N GLU A 170 -60.69 1.71 2.31
CA GLU A 170 -60.77 2.89 1.45
C GLU A 170 -59.83 3.99 1.95
N LYS A 171 -59.86 4.31 3.26
CA LYS A 171 -58.91 5.27 3.84
C LYS A 171 -57.49 4.76 3.75
N ALA A 172 -57.26 3.47 4.01
CA ALA A 172 -55.93 2.88 3.90
C ALA A 172 -55.35 2.99 2.48
N LEU A 173 -56.15 2.70 1.46
CA LEU A 173 -55.73 2.81 0.06
C LEU A 173 -55.43 4.27 -0.34
N LYS A 174 -56.25 5.22 0.14
CA LYS A 174 -56.07 6.65 -0.11
C LYS A 174 -54.79 7.17 0.53
N LEU A 175 -54.54 6.84 1.80
CA LEU A 175 -53.32 7.19 2.53
C LEU A 175 -52.09 6.59 1.84
N TYR A 176 -52.17 5.31 1.46
CA TYR A 176 -51.06 4.61 0.80
C TYR A 176 -50.66 5.29 -0.51
N LYS A 177 -51.61 5.50 -1.43
CA LYS A 177 -51.34 6.05 -2.77
C LYS A 177 -50.87 7.51 -2.74
N LYS A 178 -51.43 8.31 -1.83
CA LYS A 178 -51.15 9.76 -1.80
C LYS A 178 -49.89 10.10 -1.03
N GLU A 179 -49.61 9.40 0.08
CA GLU A 179 -48.62 9.85 1.05
C GLU A 179 -47.53 8.79 1.27
N VAL A 180 -47.90 7.56 1.65
CA VAL A 180 -46.92 6.51 1.99
C VAL A 180 -46.02 6.17 0.80
N GLU A 181 -46.60 6.01 -0.40
CA GLU A 181 -45.83 5.68 -1.62
C GLU A 181 -44.90 6.84 -2.02
N VAL A 182 -45.32 8.08 -1.79
CA VAL A 182 -44.51 9.28 -2.08
C VAL A 182 -43.30 9.32 -1.15
N GLU A 183 -43.50 9.18 0.17
CA GLU A 183 -42.41 9.16 1.13
C GLU A 183 -41.49 7.95 0.95
N ALA A 184 -42.02 6.78 0.55
CA ALA A 184 -41.21 5.62 0.20
C ALA A 184 -40.27 5.89 -1.00
N ARG A 185 -40.74 6.65 -2.00
CA ARG A 185 -39.92 7.09 -3.14
C ARG A 185 -38.88 8.11 -2.72
N THR A 186 -39.24 9.08 -1.88
CA THR A 186 -38.32 10.07 -1.32
C THR A 186 -37.20 9.38 -0.55
N PHE A 187 -37.54 8.47 0.36
CA PHE A 187 -36.55 7.71 1.13
C PHE A 187 -35.62 6.94 0.19
N ASN A 188 -36.19 6.21 -0.78
CA ASN A 188 -35.40 5.43 -1.74
C ASN A 188 -34.44 6.30 -2.57
N LYS A 189 -34.86 7.51 -2.93
CA LYS A 189 -34.01 8.47 -3.64
C LYS A 189 -32.85 8.92 -2.75
N GLU A 190 -33.14 9.38 -1.53
CA GLU A 190 -32.14 9.92 -0.62
C GLU A 190 -31.11 8.86 -0.18
N ILE A 191 -31.55 7.65 0.17
CA ILE A 191 -30.62 6.55 0.55
C ILE A 191 -29.76 6.12 -0.66
N SER A 192 -30.32 6.16 -1.86
CA SER A 192 -29.56 5.81 -3.08
C SER A 192 -28.55 6.89 -3.43
N LEU A 193 -28.87 8.17 -3.19
CA LEU A 193 -27.95 9.29 -3.33
C LEU A 193 -26.79 9.18 -2.32
N LEU A 194 -27.07 8.85 -1.06
CA LEU A 194 -26.04 8.58 -0.05
C LEU A 194 -25.09 7.44 -0.48
N ILE A 195 -25.65 6.34 -0.99
CA ILE A 195 -24.85 5.21 -1.52
C ILE A 195 -24.01 5.66 -2.73
N TYR A 196 -24.58 6.43 -3.64
CA TYR A 196 -23.89 6.93 -4.83
C TYR A 196 -22.71 7.85 -4.47
N ASN A 197 -22.94 8.84 -3.60
CA ASN A 197 -21.89 9.74 -3.13
C ASN A 197 -20.77 8.96 -2.42
N SER A 198 -21.13 8.00 -1.58
CA SER A 198 -20.15 7.14 -0.91
C SER A 198 -19.35 6.27 -1.89
N LYS A 199 -19.95 5.80 -2.99
CA LYS A 199 -19.23 5.09 -4.06
C LYS A 199 -18.23 6.00 -4.76
N LYS A 200 -18.65 7.22 -5.09
CA LYS A 200 -17.77 8.24 -5.69
C LYS A 200 -16.57 8.53 -4.79
N ASP A 201 -16.78 8.63 -3.49
CA ASP A 201 -15.70 8.79 -2.51
C ASP A 201 -14.75 7.58 -2.52
N ALA A 202 -15.27 6.35 -2.53
CA ALA A 202 -14.45 5.14 -2.64
C ALA A 202 -13.59 5.14 -3.92
N GLU A 203 -14.17 5.53 -5.06
CA GLU A 203 -13.47 5.63 -6.34
C GLU A 203 -12.31 6.64 -6.30
N ILE A 204 -12.46 7.75 -5.57
CA ILE A 204 -11.38 8.73 -5.38
C ILE A 204 -10.19 8.07 -4.67
N TYR A 205 -10.43 7.27 -3.63
CA TYR A 205 -9.35 6.55 -2.95
C TYR A 205 -8.70 5.49 -3.84
N ILE A 206 -9.49 4.76 -4.65
CA ILE A 206 -8.96 3.81 -5.63
C ILE A 206 -8.07 4.52 -6.66
N LYS A 207 -8.52 5.64 -7.21
CA LYS A 207 -7.74 6.44 -8.18
C LYS A 207 -6.43 6.93 -7.55
N LYS A 208 -6.47 7.42 -6.30
CA LYS A 208 -5.27 7.82 -5.56
C LYS A 208 -4.33 6.63 -5.30
N ALA A 209 -4.87 5.46 -4.96
CA ALA A 209 -4.07 4.26 -4.74
C ALA A 209 -3.36 3.80 -6.03
N LYS A 210 -4.09 3.74 -7.15
CA LYS A 210 -3.53 3.42 -8.47
C LYS A 210 -2.47 4.41 -8.92
N SER A 211 -2.67 5.71 -8.67
CA SER A 211 -1.67 6.74 -8.96
C SER A 211 -0.40 6.54 -8.11
N ASN A 212 -0.56 6.27 -6.82
CA ASN A 212 0.56 5.98 -5.92
C ASN A 212 1.30 4.68 -6.29
N GLU A 213 0.58 3.65 -6.72
CA GLU A 213 1.14 2.40 -7.22
C GLU A 213 2.00 2.65 -8.46
N LYS A 214 1.47 3.36 -9.46
CA LYS A 214 2.26 3.75 -10.65
C LYS A 214 3.51 4.53 -10.26
N SER A 215 3.37 5.53 -9.39
CA SER A 215 4.52 6.29 -8.87
C SER A 215 5.52 5.40 -8.13
N MET A 216 5.07 4.43 -7.33
CA MET A 216 5.91 3.48 -6.63
C MET A 216 6.71 2.61 -7.61
N ILE A 217 6.05 2.06 -8.63
CA ILE A 217 6.69 1.25 -9.67
C ILE A 217 7.74 2.10 -10.39
N THR A 218 7.38 3.28 -10.89
CA THR A 218 8.32 4.16 -11.60
C THR A 218 9.52 4.55 -10.75
N THR A 219 9.32 5.00 -9.50
CA THR A 219 10.43 5.39 -8.62
C THR A 219 11.32 4.18 -8.27
N THR A 220 10.73 3.02 -8.01
CA THR A 220 11.49 1.80 -7.70
C THR A 220 12.32 1.35 -8.91
N SER A 221 11.74 1.34 -10.11
CA SER A 221 12.46 1.02 -11.34
C SER A 221 13.63 1.96 -11.59
N ILE A 222 13.44 3.28 -11.43
CA ILE A 222 14.52 4.26 -11.59
C ILE A 222 15.65 4.00 -10.58
N LEU A 223 15.32 3.78 -9.30
CA LEU A 223 16.33 3.52 -8.27
C LEU A 223 17.10 2.21 -8.54
N LEU A 224 16.41 1.16 -8.98
CA LEU A 224 17.06 -0.10 -9.38
C LEU A 224 17.99 0.09 -10.58
N SER A 225 17.57 0.86 -11.59
CA SER A 225 18.44 1.21 -12.72
C SER A 225 19.67 1.98 -12.27
N ILE A 226 19.54 2.95 -11.35
CA ILE A 226 20.68 3.70 -10.80
C ILE A 226 21.62 2.76 -10.04
N ILE A 227 21.10 1.88 -9.18
CA ILE A 227 21.91 0.89 -8.45
C ILE A 227 22.68 0.02 -9.43
N PHE A 228 22.01 -0.51 -10.45
CA PHE A 228 22.63 -1.38 -11.46
C PHE A 228 23.72 -0.67 -12.25
N ILE A 229 23.44 0.53 -12.78
CA ILE A 229 24.41 1.33 -13.54
C ILE A 229 25.59 1.71 -12.64
N SER A 230 25.35 2.12 -11.38
CA SER A 230 26.41 2.46 -10.44
C SER A 230 27.32 1.28 -10.15
N GLY A 231 26.77 0.06 -10.04
CA GLY A 231 27.54 -1.17 -9.88
C GLY A 231 28.45 -1.46 -11.06
N ILE A 232 27.93 -1.33 -12.30
CA ILE A 232 28.72 -1.50 -13.52
C ILE A 232 29.85 -0.48 -13.60
N LEU A 233 29.54 0.80 -13.38
CA LEU A 233 30.53 1.88 -13.39
C LEU A 233 31.60 1.67 -12.32
N PHE A 234 31.21 1.17 -11.15
CA PHE A 234 32.13 0.90 -10.05
C PHE A 234 33.08 -0.26 -10.36
N VAL A 235 32.57 -1.35 -10.92
CA VAL A 235 33.41 -2.47 -11.39
C VAL A 235 34.41 -1.99 -12.43
N PHE A 236 33.95 -1.23 -13.43
CA PHE A 236 34.80 -0.70 -14.48
C PHE A 236 35.87 0.27 -13.94
N TYR A 237 35.51 1.11 -12.96
CA TYR A 237 36.43 1.99 -12.26
C TYR A 237 37.53 1.21 -11.52
N ILE A 238 37.17 0.13 -10.81
CA ILE A 238 38.15 -0.73 -10.13
C ILE A 238 39.10 -1.36 -11.15
N ILE A 239 38.58 -1.95 -12.23
CA ILE A 239 39.40 -2.63 -13.25
C ILE A 239 40.42 -1.67 -13.86
N ARG A 240 39.98 -0.50 -14.34
CA ARG A 240 40.88 0.52 -14.94
C ARG A 240 41.95 1.01 -13.97
N LYS A 241 41.61 1.14 -12.69
CA LYS A 241 42.55 1.65 -11.69
C LYS A 241 43.55 0.58 -11.26
N LEU A 242 43.14 -0.69 -11.22
CA LEU A 242 44.04 -1.82 -10.96
C LEU A 242 45.02 -2.01 -12.12
N SER A 243 44.55 -2.00 -13.37
CA SER A 243 45.43 -2.14 -14.54
C SER A 243 46.49 -1.04 -14.62
N LYS A 244 46.12 0.22 -14.35
CA LYS A 244 47.07 1.33 -14.29
C LYS A 244 48.11 1.16 -13.17
N THR A 245 47.69 0.65 -12.01
CA THR A 245 48.62 0.41 -10.90
C THR A 245 49.63 -0.69 -11.25
N GLU A 246 49.19 -1.73 -11.96
CA GLU A 246 50.06 -2.80 -12.44
C GLU A 246 51.10 -2.30 -13.46
N GLU A 247 50.68 -1.47 -14.43
CA GLU A 247 51.58 -0.84 -15.40
C GLU A 247 52.64 0.06 -14.73
N GLU A 248 52.24 0.89 -13.76
CA GLU A 248 53.15 1.76 -13.02
C GLU A 248 54.19 0.96 -12.20
N LEU A 249 53.76 -0.16 -11.61
CA LEU A 249 54.66 -1.05 -10.87
C LEU A 249 55.62 -1.78 -11.81
N LYS A 250 55.16 -2.24 -12.98
CA LYS A 250 56.02 -2.87 -13.99
C LYS A 250 57.07 -1.90 -14.52
N MET A 251 56.67 -0.67 -14.87
CA MET A 251 57.57 0.41 -15.30
C MET A 251 58.62 0.73 -14.23
N ARG A 252 58.24 0.86 -12.95
CA ARG A 252 59.22 1.07 -11.87
C ARG A 252 60.19 -0.10 -11.71
N GLY A 253 59.71 -1.33 -11.86
CA GLY A 253 60.54 -2.53 -11.81
C GLY A 253 61.60 -2.56 -12.92
N GLU A 254 61.20 -2.28 -14.16
CA GLU A 254 62.12 -2.21 -15.31
C GLU A 254 63.13 -1.07 -15.18
N LEU A 255 62.73 0.07 -14.62
CA LEU A 255 63.61 1.22 -14.39
C LEU A 255 64.66 0.97 -13.30
N GLU A 256 64.32 0.22 -12.24
CA GLU A 256 65.30 -0.22 -11.23
C GLU A 256 66.25 -1.28 -11.79
N LEU A 257 65.79 -2.18 -12.67
CA LEU A 257 66.67 -3.13 -13.37
C LEU A 257 67.66 -2.40 -14.30
N TRP A 258 67.19 -1.41 -15.06
CA TRP A 258 68.05 -0.57 -15.92
C TRP A 258 69.11 0.19 -15.12
N LYS A 259 68.73 0.84 -14.02
CA LYS A 259 69.69 1.51 -13.13
C LYS A 259 70.75 0.57 -12.57
N LYS A 260 70.36 -0.67 -12.27
CA LYS A 260 71.28 -1.69 -11.76
C LYS A 260 72.31 -2.10 -12.81
N ASN A 261 71.89 -2.26 -14.07
CA ASN A 261 72.79 -2.62 -15.17
C ASN A 261 73.72 -1.47 -15.62
N LEU A 262 73.40 -0.22 -15.29
CA LEU A 262 74.24 0.96 -15.58
C LEU A 262 75.33 1.23 -14.51
N LEU A 263 75.25 0.57 -13.36
CA LEU A 263 76.17 0.72 -12.23
C LEU A 263 77.21 -0.43 -12.14
N TYR A 264 77.18 -1.36 -13.09
CA TYR A 264 78.17 -2.44 -13.29
C TYR A 264 78.87 -2.21 -14.63
#